data_AF-A0A7V5APU4-F1
#
_entry.id   AF-A0A7V5APU4-F1
#
_cell.length_a   1.000
_cell.length_b   1.000
_cell.length_c   1.000
_cell.angle_alpha   90.00
_cell.angle_beta   90.00
_cell.angle_gamma   90.00
#
_symmetry.space_group_name_H-M   'P 1'
#
loop_
_entity.id
_entity.type
_entity.pdbx_description
1 polymer ?
#
loop_
_entity_poly.entity_id
_entity_poly.type
_entity_poly.pdbx_seq_one_letter_code
_entity_poly.pdbx_strand_id
1 'polypeptide(L)' 'MKEELKSFGRYKILRKLAEGGFGAVYIVYDPQLDRTVALKLLKLRTEAEPFGVEAEGGGGLASKR' A
#
# COMPACT_ATOMS: atom_id res chain seq x y z
N MET A 1 -1.10 -20.17 -5.61
CA MET A 1 -0.61 -20.30 -4.21
C MET A 1 -0.18 -18.90 -3.79
N LYS A 2 -0.88 -18.24 -2.85
CA LYS A 2 -0.49 -16.88 -2.44
C LYS A 2 0.65 -17.02 -1.44
N GLU A 3 1.84 -16.55 -1.79
CA GLU A 3 2.95 -16.51 -0.83
C GLU A 3 2.61 -15.49 0.25
N GLU A 4 2.23 -15.99 1.43
CA GLU A 4 2.13 -15.14 2.62
C GLU A 4 3.54 -14.71 3.01
N LEU A 5 3.83 -13.43 2.82
CA LEU A 5 5.04 -12.80 3.34
C LEU A 5 4.99 -12.87 4.87
N LYS A 6 5.66 -13.87 5.46
CA LYS A 6 5.73 -14.05 6.92
C LYS A 6 6.69 -13.06 7.59
N SER A 7 7.70 -12.59 6.87
CA SER A 7 8.73 -11.69 7.38
C SER A 7 9.44 -10.94 6.25
N PHE A 8 9.95 -9.75 6.56
CA PHE A 8 10.77 -8.95 5.66
C PHE A 8 11.98 -8.41 6.42
N GLY A 9 13.17 -8.96 6.16
CA GLY A 9 14.36 -8.65 6.96
C GLY A 9 14.11 -8.91 8.46
N ARG A 10 14.32 -7.89 9.30
CA ARG A 10 14.05 -7.96 10.75
C ARG A 10 12.57 -7.88 11.12
N TYR A 11 11.72 -7.46 10.20
CA TYR A 11 10.31 -7.19 10.48
C TYR A 11 9.47 -8.47 10.37
N LYS A 12 8.67 -8.75 11.40
CA LYS A 12 7.65 -9.81 11.37
C LYS A 12 6.35 -9.24 10.84
N ILE A 13 5.83 -9.77 9.73
CA ILE A 13 4.59 -9.25 9.13
C ILE A 13 3.41 -9.81 9.91
N LEU A 14 2.54 -8.92 10.38
CA LEU A 14 1.33 -9.29 11.14
C LEU A 14 0.12 -9.33 10.21
N ARG A 15 -0.12 -8.27 9.44
CA ARG A 15 -1.19 -8.21 8.44
C ARG A 15 -0.98 -7.09 7.43
N LYS A 16 -1.61 -7.19 6.26
CA LYS A 16 -1.74 -6.07 5.31
C LYS A 16 -2.70 -5.02 5.89
N LEU A 17 -2.29 -3.75 5.86
CA LEU A 17 -3.10 -2.61 6.27
C LEU A 17 -3.87 -2.01 5.09
N ALA A 18 -3.18 -1.78 3.98
CA ALA A 18 -3.73 -1.12 2.79
C ALA A 18 -2.92 -1.43 1.53
N GLU A 19 -3.48 -1.13 0.36
CA GLU A 19 -2.80 -1.17 -0.93
C GLU A 19 -3.36 -0.12 -1.89
N GLY A 20 -2.49 0.42 -2.73
CA GLY A 20 -2.84 1.36 -3.79
C GLY A 20 -1.84 1.33 -4.95
N GLY A 21 -1.88 2.34 -5.80
CA GLY A 21 -1.06 2.43 -7.02
C GLY A 21 0.45 2.36 -6.76
N PHE A 22 0.93 2.96 -5.66
CA PHE A 22 2.35 2.98 -5.31
C PHE A 22 2.86 1.74 -4.57
N GLY A 23 1.97 0.83 -4.16
CA GLY A 23 2.34 -0.38 -3.42
C GLY A 23 1.42 -0.67 -2.23
N ALA A 24 1.95 -1.36 -1.23
CA ALA A 24 1.18 -1.90 -0.11
C ALA A 24 1.79 -1.52 1.25
N VAL A 25 0.94 -1.33 2.25
CA VAL A 25 1.33 -1.06 3.63
C VAL A 25 0.98 -2.26 4.49
N TYR A 26 1.91 -2.70 5.32
CA TYR A 26 1.74 -3.81 6.26
C TYR A 26 1.93 -3.32 7.68
N ILE A 27 1.16 -3.87 8.61
CA ILE A 27 1.45 -3.81 10.03
C ILE A 27 2.49 -4.89 10.35
N VAL A 28 3.60 -4.49 10.97
CA VAL A 28 4.72 -5.37 11.29
C VAL A 28 5.20 -5.14 12.72
N TYR A 29 5.84 -6.15 13.32
CA TYR A 29 6.58 -5.99 14.58
C TYR A 29 8.08 -5.82 14.28
N ASP A 30 8.70 -4.78 14.84
CA ASP A 30 10.15 -4.56 14.82
C ASP A 30 10.76 -5.02 16.16
N PRO A 31 11.55 -6.12 16.18
CA PRO A 31 12.15 -6.64 17.40
C PRO A 31 13.27 -5.75 17.97
N GLN A 32 13.82 -4.81 17.20
CA GLN A 32 14.85 -3.90 17.69
C GLN A 32 14.26 -2.67 18.38
N LEU A 33 13.08 -2.23 17.93
CA LEU A 33 12.34 -1.12 18.54
C LEU A 33 11.30 -1.60 19.56
N ASP A 34 11.13 -2.92 19.70
CA ASP A 34 10.11 -3.60 20.50
C ASP A 34 8.70 -3.02 20.34
N ARG A 35 8.28 -2.80 19.09
CA ARG A 35 6.96 -2.23 18.83
C ARG A 35 6.39 -2.59 17.46
N THR A 36 5.09 -2.35 17.33
CA THR A 36 4.38 -2.46 16.07
C THR A 36 4.54 -1.18 15.24
N VAL A 37 4.88 -1.31 13.96
CA VAL A 37 5.07 -0.21 13.01
C VAL A 37 4.41 -0.51 11.66
N ALA A 38 4.24 0.52 10.83
CA ALA A 38 3.78 0.36 9.46
C ALA A 38 4.97 0.26 8.49
N LEU A 39 4.99 -0.78 7.65
CA LEU A 39 6.00 -0.99 6.60
C LEU A 39 5.36 -0.79 5.22
N LYS A 40 5.78 0.24 4.48
CA LYS A 40 5.32 0.52 3.12
C LYS A 40 6.26 -0.09 2.10
N LEU A 41 5.78 -1.09 1.36
CA LEU A 41 6.47 -1.70 0.24
C LEU A 41 6.06 -0.98 -1.05
N LEU A 42 7.05 -0.46 -1.77
CA LEU A 42 6.83 0.23 -3.04
C LEU A 42 6.87 -0.78 -4.19
N LYS A 43 5.95 -0.62 -5.15
CA LYS A 43 6.04 -1.32 -6.43
C LYS A 43 7.15 -0.66 -7.24
N LEU A 44 8.19 -1.43 -7.58
CA LEU A 44 9.18 -0.96 -8.53
C LEU A 44 8.50 -0.85 -9.89
N ARG A 45 8.31 0.38 -10.39
CA ARG A 45 7.90 0.57 -11.79
C ARG A 45 9.13 0.32 -12.64
N THR A 46 9.12 -0.76 -13.41
CA THR A 46 9.92 -0.81 -14.63
C THR A 46 9.33 0.20 -15.61
N GLU A 47 10.16 0.84 -16.43
CA GLU A 47 9.91 2.08 -17.18
C GLU A 47 8.75 2.07 -18.21
N ALA A 48 7.84 1.09 -18.17
CA ALA A 48 6.78 0.88 -19.16
C ALA A 48 5.38 1.35 -18.76
N GLU A 49 5.13 1.73 -17.51
CA GLU A 49 3.77 2.06 -17.05
C GLU A 49 3.62 3.58 -16.79
N PRO A 50 3.08 4.36 -17.77
CA PRO A 50 2.81 5.77 -17.54
C PRO A 50 1.84 5.93 -16.37
N PHE A 51 2.08 6.95 -15.54
CA PHE A 51 1.18 7.33 -14.46
C PHE A 51 -0.21 7.55 -15.04
N GLY A 52 -1.12 6.60 -14.82
CA GLY A 52 -2.51 6.72 -15.23
C GLY A 52 -3.03 8.04 -14.71
N VAL A 53 -3.42 8.90 -15.65
CA VAL A 53 -3.97 10.22 -15.41
C VAL A 53 -5.09 10.08 -14.38
N GLU A 54 -4.95 10.76 -13.25
CA GLU A 54 -6.05 10.87 -12.29
C GLU A 54 -7.17 11.63 -13.01
N ALA A 55 -8.20 10.90 -13.44
CA ALA A 55 -9.40 11.51 -13.97
C ALA A 55 -10.05 12.33 -12.84
N GLU A 56 -10.13 13.65 -13.02
CA GLU A 56 -10.99 14.50 -12.21
C GLU A 56 -12.42 13.95 -12.27
N GLY A 57 -12.83 13.27 -11.20
CA GLY A 57 -14.23 13.00 -10.92
C GLY A 57 -14.94 14.31 -10.53
N GLY A 58 -15.19 15.17 -11.51
CA GLY A 58 -16.14 16.28 -11.39
C GLY A 58 -17.55 15.70 -11.31
N GLY A 59 -17.96 15.29 -10.11
CA GLY A 59 -19.32 14.86 -9.81
C GLY A 59 -20.31 15.98 -10.17
N GLY A 60 -21.26 15.66 -11.05
CA GLY A 60 -22.31 16.58 -11.48
C GLY A 60 -23.10 17.09 -10.28
N LEU A 61 -23.20 18.42 -10.16
CA LEU A 61 -24.20 19.06 -9.32
C LEU A 61 -25.57 18.91 -10.00
N ALA A 62 -26.24 17.80 -9.72
CA ALA A 62 -27.68 17.73 -9.77
C ALA A 62 -28.22 18.26 -8.43
N SER A 63 -28.32 19.58 -8.27
CA SER A 63 -29.15 20.16 -7.22
C SER A 63 -30.51 20.50 -7.80
N LYS A 64 -31.45 19.61 -7.52
CA LYS A 64 -32.88 19.80 -7.72
C LYS A 64 -33.41 20.54 -6.49
N ARG A 65 -33.75 21.82 -6.65
CA ARG A 65 -34.85 22.60 -6.02
C ARG A 65 -34.51 24.08 -6.01
#